data_AF-A0A0K0SSG8-F1
#
_entry.id   AF-A0A0K0SSG8-F1
#
_cell.length_a   1.000
_cell.length_b   1.000
_cell.length_c   1.000
_cell.angle_alpha   90.00
_cell.angle_beta   90.00
_cell.angle_gamma   90.00
#
_symmetry.space_group_name_H-M   'P 1'
#
loop_
_entity.id
_entity.type
_entity.pdbx_description
1 polymer ?
#
loop_
_entity_poly.entity_id
_entity_poly.type
_entity_poly.pdbx_seq_one_letter_code
_entity_poly.pdbx_strand_id
1 'polypeptide(L)' 'MKKFREKVVPEISGYVCDRCGREAEAHDGEAEELLSIDRVGGYCSIFGDGNRISVDICQHCLKDVLGEWLRIVPLRFL' A
#
# COMPACT_ATOMS: atom_id res chain seq x y z
N MET A 1 39.02 -1.99 15.07
CA MET A 1 38.47 -0.92 14.20
C MET A 1 37.52 -1.55 13.20
N LYS A 2 36.26 -1.10 13.10
CA LYS A 2 35.30 -1.61 12.10
C LYS A 2 35.49 -0.86 10.78
N LYS A 3 35.31 -1.54 9.65
CA LYS A 3 35.32 -0.93 8.31
C LYS A 3 33.87 -0.77 7.84
N PHE A 4 33.52 0.40 7.36
CA PHE A 4 32.21 0.70 6.78
C PHE A 4 32.37 0.99 5.30
N ARG A 5 31.30 0.74 4.54
CA ARG A 5 31.19 1.04 3.12
C ARG A 5 29.86 1.74 2.88
N GLU A 6 29.88 2.80 2.08
CA GLU A 6 28.66 3.47 1.64
C GLU A 6 27.89 2.60 0.66
N LYS A 7 26.58 2.56 0.80
CA LYS A 7 25.65 1.87 -0.09
C LYS A 7 24.57 2.86 -0.49
N VAL A 8 24.29 2.93 -1.80
CA VAL A 8 23.10 3.63 -2.32
C VAL A 8 21.87 2.77 -2.02
N VAL A 9 20.89 3.37 -1.34
CA VAL A 9 19.61 2.74 -1.05
C VAL A 9 18.55 3.46 -1.90
N PRO A 10 17.77 2.74 -2.73
CA PRO A 10 16.67 3.34 -3.45
C PRO A 10 15.64 3.93 -2.48
N GLU A 11 15.15 5.11 -2.81
CA GLU A 11 14.06 5.79 -2.13
C GLU A 11 12.82 5.74 -3.03
N ILE A 12 11.64 5.57 -2.42
CA ILE A 12 10.37 5.61 -3.14
C ILE A 12 10.09 7.07 -3.48
N SER A 13 9.93 7.39 -4.76
CA SER A 13 9.61 8.75 -5.23
C SER A 13 8.12 9.02 -5.34
N GLY A 14 7.29 7.98 -5.27
CA GLY A 14 5.84 8.09 -5.40
C GLY A 14 5.17 6.75 -5.66
N TYR A 15 3.86 6.80 -5.87
CA TYR A 15 2.98 5.65 -6.04
C TYR A 15 2.01 5.87 -7.19
N VAL A 16 1.55 4.78 -7.80
CA VAL A 16 0.52 4.80 -8.84
C VAL A 16 -0.59 3.84 -8.44
N CYS A 17 -1.83 4.30 -8.40
CA CYS A 17 -2.95 3.43 -8.07
C CYS A 17 -3.25 2.47 -9.23
N ASP A 18 -3.22 1.16 -8.94
CA ASP A 18 -3.45 0.10 -9.94
C ASP A 18 -4.85 0.15 -10.58
N ARG A 19 -5.85 0.68 -9.87
CA ARG A 19 -7.24 0.76 -10.36
C ARG A 19 -7.48 1.94 -11.28
N CYS A 20 -6.96 3.13 -10.93
CA CYS A 20 -7.36 4.38 -11.60
C CYS A 20 -6.19 5.14 -12.25
N GLY A 21 -4.94 4.70 -12.04
CA GLY A 21 -3.75 5.36 -12.58
C GLY A 21 -3.41 6.69 -11.90
N ARG A 22 -4.06 7.04 -10.79
CA ARG A 22 -3.70 8.25 -10.01
C ARG A 22 -2.27 8.10 -9.51
N GLU A 23 -1.45 9.10 -9.79
CA GLU A 23 -0.10 9.24 -9.26
C GLU A 23 -0.12 10.08 -7.97
N ALA A 24 0.76 9.75 -7.04
CA ALA A 24 1.02 10.49 -5.81
C ALA A 24 2.53 10.55 -5.59
N GLU A 25 3.07 11.73 -5.29
CA GLU A 25 4.48 11.92 -4.98
C GLU A 25 4.77 11.43 -3.55
N ALA A 26 5.99 10.96 -3.32
CA ALA A 26 6.41 10.58 -1.97
C ALA A 26 6.30 11.78 -1.03
N HIS A 27 5.74 11.53 0.16
CA HIS A 27 5.46 12.55 1.20
C HIS A 27 4.34 13.54 0.86
N ASP A 28 3.54 13.31 -0.19
CA ASP A 28 2.26 13.98 -0.34
C ASP A 28 1.18 13.28 0.50
N GLY A 29 0.09 14.00 0.81
CA GLY A 29 -1.00 13.46 1.61
C GLY A 29 -1.79 12.34 0.91
N GLU A 30 -1.71 12.22 -0.42
CA GLU A 30 -2.36 11.13 -1.16
C GLU A 30 -1.56 9.82 -1.04
N ALA A 31 -0.24 9.90 -0.99
CA ALA A 31 0.69 8.81 -0.78
C ALA A 31 0.66 8.32 0.67
N GLU A 32 0.53 9.23 1.64
CA GLU A 32 0.37 8.87 3.07
C GLU A 32 -0.90 8.03 3.32
N GLU A 33 -1.95 8.24 2.52
CA GLU A 33 -3.23 7.53 2.61
C GLU A 33 -3.35 6.36 1.60
N LEU A 34 -2.28 6.01 0.87
CA LEU A 34 -2.28 4.89 -0.06
C LEU A 34 -2.22 3.55 0.70
N LEU A 35 -3.05 2.59 0.29
CA LEU A 35 -3.01 1.23 0.83
C LEU A 35 -2.27 0.30 -0.12
N SER A 36 -1.15 -0.26 0.37
CA SER A 36 -0.41 -1.33 -0.31
C SER A 36 -0.67 -2.68 0.35
N ILE A 37 -1.04 -3.67 -0.45
CA ILE A 37 -1.04 -5.08 -0.06
C ILE A 37 0.14 -5.74 -0.76
N ASP A 38 0.96 -6.47 -0.01
CA ASP A 38 1.99 -7.34 -0.58
C ASP A 38 2.19 -8.55 0.32
N ARG A 39 1.66 -9.70 -0.10
CA ARG A 39 1.73 -10.94 0.68
C ARG A 39 1.73 -12.16 -0.21
N VAL A 40 2.17 -13.28 0.36
CA VAL A 40 2.10 -14.60 -0.29
C VAL A 40 0.89 -15.37 0.26
N GLY A 41 0.15 -16.01 -0.65
CA GLY A 41 -0.95 -16.91 -0.32
C GLY A 41 -0.45 -18.21 0.31
N GLY A 42 -1.15 -18.68 1.34
CA GLY A 42 -0.89 -19.98 1.96
C GLY A 42 -1.45 -21.14 1.15
N TYR A 43 -1.39 -22.34 1.73
CA TYR A 43 -2.03 -23.53 1.18
C TYR A 43 -3.56 -23.37 1.14
N CYS A 44 -4.21 -23.89 0.09
CA CYS A 44 -5.61 -23.70 -0.25
C CYS A 44 -6.03 -22.23 -0.44
N SER A 45 -5.10 -21.34 -0.82
CA SER A 45 -5.46 -19.96 -1.13
C SER A 45 -6.36 -19.91 -2.36
N ILE A 46 -7.46 -19.15 -2.31
CA ILE A 46 -8.33 -18.93 -3.48
C ILE A 46 -7.60 -18.23 -4.63
N PHE A 47 -6.46 -17.58 -4.35
CA PHE A 47 -5.60 -16.93 -5.32
C PHE A 47 -4.50 -17.88 -5.86
N GLY A 48 -4.53 -19.15 -5.47
CA GLY A 48 -3.50 -20.15 -5.77
C GLY A 48 -2.43 -20.24 -4.68
N ASP A 49 -1.97 -21.47 -4.44
CA ASP A 49 -0.97 -21.78 -3.40
C ASP A 49 0.38 -21.14 -3.72
N GLY A 50 0.95 -20.41 -2.76
CA GLY A 50 2.24 -19.75 -2.92
C GLY A 50 2.24 -18.55 -3.86
N ASN A 51 1.08 -18.17 -4.42
CA ASN A 51 1.00 -17.00 -5.28
C ASN A 51 1.16 -15.71 -4.48
N ARG A 52 1.90 -14.75 -5.05
CA ARG A 52 1.99 -13.39 -4.52
C ARG A 52 0.72 -12.62 -4.87
N ILE A 53 0.18 -11.91 -3.90
CA ILE A 53 -1.00 -11.07 -4.01
C ILE A 53 -0.54 -9.67 -3.66
N SER A 54 -0.60 -8.76 -4.63
CA SER A 54 -0.21 -7.37 -4.45
C SER A 54 -1.18 -6.42 -5.13
N VAL A 55 -1.42 -5.26 -4.50
CA VAL A 55 -2.17 -4.15 -5.08
C VAL A 55 -1.82 -2.84 -4.35
N ASP A 56 -1.69 -1.77 -5.10
CA ASP A 56 -1.59 -0.39 -4.61
C ASP A 56 -2.87 0.37 -4.96
N ILE A 57 -3.62 0.81 -3.94
CA ILE A 57 -4.93 1.44 -4.11
C ILE A 57 -5.00 2.79 -3.38
N CYS A 58 -5.36 3.86 -4.12
CA CYS A 58 -5.54 5.18 -3.53
C CYS A 58 -6.78 5.22 -2.63
N GLN A 59 -6.81 6.16 -1.66
CA GLN A 59 -7.91 6.33 -0.70
C GLN A 59 -9.31 6.44 -1.36
N HIS A 60 -9.40 7.06 -2.54
CA HIS A 60 -10.66 7.15 -3.28
C HIS A 60 -11.12 5.79 -3.79
N CYS A 61 -10.22 5.04 -4.44
CA CYS A 61 -10.53 3.70 -4.94
C CYS A 61 -10.77 2.72 -3.80
N LEU A 62 -10.06 2.84 -2.68
CA LEU A 62 -10.29 2.06 -1.48
C LEU A 62 -11.72 2.25 -0.97
N LYS A 63 -12.14 3.52 -0.84
CA LYS A 63 -13.49 3.89 -0.40
C LYS A 63 -14.56 3.42 -1.38
N ASP A 64 -14.32 3.51 -2.69
CA ASP A 64 -15.27 3.07 -3.71
C ASP A 64 -15.42 1.55 -3.75
N VAL A 65 -14.31 0.81 -3.66
CA VAL A 65 -14.29 -0.66 -3.81
C VAL A 65 -14.81 -1.35 -2.55
N LEU A 66 -14.37 -0.91 -1.38
CA LEU A 66 -14.78 -1.54 -0.11
C LEU A 66 -16.07 -0.95 0.45
N GLY A 67 -16.38 0.32 0.14
CA GLY A 67 -17.68 0.94 0.40
C GLY A 67 -18.21 0.68 1.81
N GLU A 68 -19.36 0.01 1.89
CA GLU A 68 -20.06 -0.33 3.14
C GLU A 68 -19.30 -1.31 4.04
N TRP A 69 -18.29 -2.03 3.53
CA TRP A 69 -17.46 -2.93 4.34
C TRP A 69 -16.40 -2.19 5.17
N LEU A 70 -16.13 -0.92 4.86
CA LEU A 70 -15.26 -0.08 5.68
C LEU A 70 -15.94 0.28 7.00
N ARG A 71 -15.24 0.07 8.11
CA ARG A 71 -15.68 0.47 9.46
C ARG A 71 -14.94 1.73 9.88
N ILE A 72 -15.52 2.89 9.58
CA ILE A 72 -14.93 4.20 9.88
C ILE A 72 -15.50 4.70 11.22
N VAL A 73 -14.64 4.84 12.23
CA VAL A 73 -15.02 5.36 13.55
C VAL A 73 -14.23 6.65 13.85
N PRO A 74 -14.89 7.76 14.23
CA PRO A 74 -14.18 8.97 14.61
C PRO A 74 -13.37 8.73 15.88
N LEU A 75 -12.07 9.02 15.84
CA LEU A 75 -11.26 9.10 17.06
C LEU A 75 -11.60 10.42 17.75
N ARG A 76 -12.26 10.34 18.91
CA ARG A 76 -12.44 11.50 19.78
C ARG A 76 -11.11 11.75 20.49
N PHE A 77 -10.37 12.75 20.04
CA PHE A 77 -9.27 13.31 20.82
C PHE A 77 -9.90 14.09 21.99
N LEU A 78 -9.87 13.50 23.19
CA LEU A 78 -10.17 14.19 24.45
C LEU A 78 -8.98 15.05 24.87
#